data_AF-A0A1I5A0H9-F1
#
_entry.id   AF-A0A1I5A0H9-F1
#
_cell.length_a   1.000
_cell.length_b   1.000
_cell.length_c   1.000
_cell.angle_alpha   90.00
_cell.angle_beta   90.00
_cell.angle_gamma   90.00
#
_symmetry.space_group_name_H-M   'P 1'
#
loop_
_entity.id
_entity.type
_entity.pdbx_description
1 polymer ?
#
loop_
_entity_poly.entity_id
_entity_poly.type
_entity_poly.pdbx_seq_one_letter_code
_entity_poly.pdbx_strand_id
1 'polypeptide(L)'
;MLPTDSEFMTLYICYILLLIYLVRGLIVHKKTFYKVNLAIYIIYFSFMVYIFSDEENFKYGNSLAILFYGGLFLFVHLIIIGITKTAEILIIKRKKT
;
A
#
# COMPACT_ATOMS: atom_id res chain seq x y z
N MET A 1 7.92 0.28 21.21
CA MET A 1 9.03 -0.11 20.33
C MET A 1 8.40 -0.70 19.08
N LEU A 2 8.81 -0.27 17.90
CA LEU A 2 8.29 -0.85 16.66
C LEU A 2 8.73 -2.32 16.59
N PRO A 3 7.85 -3.25 16.18
CA PRO A 3 8.24 -4.64 16.01
C PRO A 3 9.27 -4.75 14.89
N THR A 4 10.43 -5.34 15.19
CA THR A 4 11.54 -5.52 14.24
C THR A 4 11.67 -6.96 13.76
N ASP A 5 10.68 -7.81 14.03
CA ASP A 5 10.64 -9.17 13.53
C ASP A 5 10.63 -9.20 12.00
N SER A 6 11.16 -10.28 11.43
CA SER A 6 11.39 -10.40 9.99
C SER A 6 10.13 -10.18 9.14
N GLU A 7 8.96 -10.58 9.65
CA GLU A 7 7.67 -10.42 9.00
C GLU A 7 7.24 -8.94 8.94
N PHE A 8 7.43 -8.20 10.04
CA PHE A 8 7.14 -6.77 10.08
C PHE A 8 8.12 -5.98 9.22
N MET A 9 9.40 -6.35 9.22
CA MET A 9 10.41 -5.73 8.35
C MET A 9 10.06 -5.92 6.86
N THR A 10 9.58 -7.11 6.49
CA THR A 10 9.09 -7.38 5.14
C THR A 10 7.91 -6.47 4.77
N LEU A 11 6.95 -6.33 5.69
CA LEU A 11 5.80 -5.45 5.50
C LEU A 11 6.23 -3.98 5.31
N TYR A 12 7.19 -3.49 6.11
CA TYR A 12 7.71 -2.14 6.00
C TYR A 12 8.40 -1.88 4.66
N ILE A 13 9.20 -2.84 4.18
CA ILE A 13 9.83 -2.77 2.87
C ILE A 13 8.76 -2.68 1.77
N CYS A 14 7.71 -3.50 1.84
CA CYS A 14 6.60 -3.44 0.88
C CYS A 14 5.91 -2.07 0.88
N TYR A 15 5.66 -1.48 2.06
CA TYR A 15 5.09 -0.15 2.17
C TYR A 15 5.97 0.91 1.50
N ILE A 16 7.29 0.88 1.74
CA ILE A 16 8.26 1.81 1.16
C ILE A 16 8.30 1.65 -0.37
N LEU A 17 8.35 0.42 -0.88
CA LEU A 17 8.35 0.17 -2.32
C LEU A 17 7.10 0.70 -3.01
N LEU A 18 5.92 0.50 -2.39
CA LEU A 18 4.67 1.05 -2.91
C LEU A 18 4.66 2.58 -2.90
N LEU A 19 5.17 3.20 -1.84
CA LEU A 19 5.31 4.66 -1.75
C LEU A 19 6.20 5.20 -2.88
N ILE A 20 7.39 4.61 -3.07
CA ILE A 20 8.32 4.99 -4.14
C ILE A 20 7.64 4.87 -5.51
N TYR A 21 6.91 3.78 -5.75
CA TYR A 21 6.17 3.59 -7.00
C TYR A 21 5.13 4.69 -7.24
N LEU A 22 4.34 5.05 -6.23
CA LEU A 22 3.30 6.08 -6.33
C LEU A 22 3.90 7.48 -6.53
N VAL A 23 4.94 7.83 -5.77
CA VAL A 23 5.64 9.12 -5.87
C VAL A 23 6.32 9.26 -7.23
N ARG A 24 7.03 8.23 -7.69
CA ARG A 24 7.67 8.22 -9.02
C ARG A 24 6.62 8.37 -10.13
N GLY A 25 5.51 7.65 -10.03
CA GLY A 25 4.41 7.75 -10.99
C GLY A 25 3.77 9.14 -11.02
N LEU A 26 3.64 9.79 -9.87
CA LEU A 26 3.14 11.16 -9.77
C LEU A 26 4.09 12.17 -10.44
N ILE A 27 5.41 12.06 -10.21
CA ILE A 27 6.42 12.95 -10.79
C ILE A 27 6.46 12.80 -12.32
N VAL A 28 6.49 11.57 -12.82
CA VAL A 28 6.69 11.27 -14.25
C VAL A 28 5.42 11.47 -15.07
N HIS A 29 4.28 10.93 -14.63
CA HIS A 29 3.07 10.89 -15.43
C HIS A 29 2.04 11.95 -15.05
N LYS A 30 2.12 12.52 -13.83
CA LYS A 30 1.21 13.55 -13.30
C LYS A 30 -0.30 13.22 -13.41
N LYS A 31 -0.66 11.95 -13.63
CA LYS A 31 -2.05 11.50 -13.79
C LYS A 31 -2.80 11.59 -12.45
N THR A 32 -4.08 11.96 -12.51
CA THR A 32 -5.02 11.91 -11.37
C THR A 32 -5.01 10.56 -10.67
N PHE A 33 -4.82 9.47 -11.43
CA PHE A 33 -4.63 8.12 -10.92
C PHE A 33 -3.59 8.07 -9.78
N TYR A 34 -2.39 8.58 -10.00
CA TYR A 34 -1.32 8.53 -8.99
C TYR A 34 -1.62 9.41 -7.78
N LYS A 35 -2.29 10.56 -7.98
CA LYS A 35 -2.71 11.44 -6.89
C LYS A 35 -3.70 10.76 -5.95
N VAL A 36 -4.74 10.13 -6.51
CA VAL A 36 -5.78 9.46 -5.74
C VAL A 36 -5.21 8.25 -4.99
N ASN A 37 -4.44 7.40 -5.66
CA ASN A 37 -3.81 6.25 -5.00
C ASN A 37 -2.80 6.68 -3.93
N LEU A 38 -2.05 7.76 -4.13
CA LEU A 38 -1.16 8.30 -3.11
C LEU A 38 -1.94 8.86 -1.90
N ALA A 39 -3.06 9.54 -2.11
CA ALA A 39 -3.90 10.02 -1.02
C ALA A 39 -4.47 8.86 -0.18
N ILE A 40 -5.02 7.83 -0.84
CA ILE A 40 -5.51 6.61 -0.18
C ILE A 40 -4.37 5.93 0.58
N TYR A 41 -3.19 5.82 -0.04
CA TYR A 41 -1.98 5.28 0.60
C TYR A 41 -1.65 6.00 1.89
N ILE A 42 -1.56 7.34 1.86
CA ILE A 42 -1.18 8.14 3.03
C ILE A 42 -2.18 7.97 4.17
N ILE A 43 -3.48 7.88 3.87
CA ILE A 43 -4.53 7.72 4.89
C ILE A 43 -4.34 6.41 5.66
N TYR A 44 -4.32 5.26 4.97
CA TYR A 44 -4.15 3.99 5.69
C TYR A 44 -2.73 3.83 6.24
N PHE A 45 -1.70 4.40 5.59
CA PHE A 45 -0.33 4.31 6.08
C PHE A 45 -0.19 5.06 7.41
N SER A 46 -0.79 6.25 7.51
CA SER A 46 -0.83 7.01 8.77
C SER A 46 -1.60 6.25 9.85
N PHE A 47 -2.70 5.59 9.48
CA PHE A 47 -3.44 4.73 10.39
C PHE A 47 -2.62 3.53 10.89
N MET A 48 -1.84 2.89 10.01
CA MET A 48 -0.93 1.81 10.40
C MET A 48 0.22 2.30 11.27
N VAL A 49 0.81 3.46 10.98
CA VAL A 49 1.83 4.08 11.83
C VAL A 49 1.26 4.36 13.22
N TYR A 50 0.03 4.85 13.31
CA TYR A 50 -0.65 5.06 14.60
C TYR A 50 -0.80 3.74 15.37
N ILE A 51 -1.28 2.68 14.72
CA ILE A 51 -1.39 1.34 15.35
C ILE A 51 -0.02 0.83 15.81
N PHE A 52 1.02 0.96 14.98
CA PHE A 52 2.35 0.45 15.29
C PHE A 52 3.07 1.25 16.38
N SER A 53 2.66 2.51 16.62
CA SER A 53 3.28 3.37 17.62
C SER A 53 2.86 3.02 19.05
N ASP A 54 1.75 2.30 19.22
CA ASP A 54 1.24 1.91 20.53
C ASP A 54 1.62 0.45 20.84
N GLU A 55 2.44 0.27 21.88
CA GLU A 55 2.91 -1.04 22.33
C GLU A 55 1.78 -1.93 22.85
N GLU A 56 0.68 -1.34 23.32
CA GLU A 56 -0.47 -2.10 23.83
C GLU A 56 -1.12 -2.95 22.74
N ASN A 57 -1.07 -2.47 21.49
CA ASN A 57 -1.59 -3.19 20.34
C ASN A 57 -0.85 -4.51 20.10
N PHE A 58 0.40 -4.65 20.55
CA PHE A 58 1.20 -5.86 20.36
C PHE A 58 1.12 -6.84 21.54
N LYS A 59 0.44 -6.46 22.64
CA LYS A 59 0.25 -7.34 23.80
C LYS A 59 -0.75 -8.46 23.45
N TYR A 60 -0.74 -9.52 24.26
CA TYR A 60 -1.71 -10.63 24.19
C TYR A 60 -1.79 -11.37 22.84
N GLY A 61 -0.73 -11.33 22.03
CA GLY A 61 -0.68 -12.04 20.74
C GLY A 61 -1.40 -11.32 19.60
N ASN A 62 -1.81 -10.06 19.78
CA ASN A 62 -2.46 -9.26 18.75
C ASN A 62 -1.53 -8.88 17.58
N SER A 63 -0.21 -9.10 17.70
CA SER A 63 0.78 -8.84 16.65
C SER A 63 0.43 -9.52 15.32
N LEU A 64 -0.09 -10.75 15.35
CA LEU A 64 -0.48 -11.48 14.14
C LEU A 64 -1.63 -10.80 13.41
N ALA A 65 -2.64 -10.32 14.14
CA ALA A 65 -3.78 -9.61 13.56
C ALA A 65 -3.31 -8.31 12.89
N ILE A 66 -2.44 -7.57 13.58
CA ILE A 66 -1.87 -6.32 13.08
C ILE A 66 -1.05 -6.55 11.81
N LEU A 67 -0.20 -7.59 11.80
CA LEU A 67 0.56 -7.98 10.62
C LEU A 67 -0.36 -8.37 9.47
N PHE A 68 -1.41 -9.17 9.75
CA PHE A 68 -2.38 -9.62 8.75
C PHE A 68 -3.13 -8.46 8.11
N TYR A 69 -3.72 -7.57 8.91
CA TYR A 69 -4.42 -6.39 8.38
C TYR A 69 -3.45 -5.43 7.69
N GLY A 70 -2.26 -5.25 8.27
CA GLY A 70 -1.15 -4.51 7.66
C GLY A 70 -0.83 -4.99 6.25
N GLY A 71 -0.67 -6.30 6.06
CA GLY A 71 -0.46 -6.89 4.75
C GLY A 71 -1.69 -6.81 3.85
N LEU A 72 -2.89 -7.04 4.38
CA LEU A 72 -4.14 -7.06 3.64
C LEU A 72 -4.41 -5.73 2.93
N PHE A 73 -4.26 -4.60 3.61
CA PHE A 73 -4.43 -3.27 2.99
C PHE A 73 -3.48 -3.08 1.82
N LEU A 74 -2.21 -3.48 1.98
CA LEU A 74 -1.21 -3.38 0.92
C LEU A 74 -1.56 -4.28 -0.26
N PHE A 75 -1.93 -5.54 -0.02
CA PHE A 75 -2.35 -6.47 -1.07
C PHE A 75 -3.57 -5.99 -1.85
N VAL A 76 -4.62 -5.56 -1.15
CA VAL A 76 -5.84 -5.03 -1.78
C VAL A 76 -5.51 -3.82 -2.65
N HIS A 77 -4.67 -2.89 -2.17
CA HIS A 77 -4.27 -1.72 -2.95
C HIS A 77 -3.49 -2.11 -4.22
N LEU A 78 -2.56 -3.06 -4.13
CA LEU A 78 -1.83 -3.57 -5.29
C LEU A 78 -2.76 -4.22 -6.32
N ILE A 79 -3.75 -5.00 -5.87
CA ILE A 79 -4.76 -5.61 -6.75
C ILE A 79 -5.57 -4.53 -7.48
N ILE A 80 -6.05 -3.52 -6.77
CA ILE A 80 -6.80 -2.39 -7.37
C ILE A 80 -5.95 -1.68 -8.43
N ILE A 81 -4.68 -1.39 -8.13
CA ILE A 81 -3.74 -0.78 -9.07
C ILE A 81 -3.52 -1.69 -10.30
N GLY A 82 -3.36 -3.00 -10.09
CA GLY A 82 -3.14 -3.97 -11.16
C GLY A 82 -4.35 -4.07 -12.11
N ILE A 83 -5.56 -4.18 -11.55
CA ILE A 83 -6.82 -4.26 -12.32
C ILE A 83 -7.02 -2.98 -13.13
N THR A 84 -6.90 -1.81 -12.50
CA THR A 84 -7.13 -0.51 -13.16
C THR A 84 -6.16 -0.29 -14.32
N LYS A 85 -4.87 -0.58 -14.14
CA LYS A 85 -3.88 -0.48 -15.24
C LYS A 85 -4.13 -1.47 -16.36
N THR A 86 -4.49 -2.71 -16.04
CA THR A 86 -4.77 -3.73 -17.05
C THR A 86 -6.00 -3.35 -17.88
N ALA A 87 -7.05 -2.83 -17.22
CA ALA A 87 -8.25 -2.33 -17.88
C ALA A 87 -7.93 -1.14 -18.82
N GLU A 88 -7.12 -0.18 -18.39
CA GLU A 88 -6.69 0.95 -19.25
C GLU A 88 -5.99 0.46 -20.53
N ILE A 89 -5.08 -0.52 -20.40
CA ILE A 89 -4.37 -1.12 -21.54
C ILE A 89 -5.33 -1.82 -22.52
N LEU A 90 -6.26 -2.62 -21.99
CA LEU A 90 -7.24 -3.35 -22.81
C LEU A 90 -8.17 -2.41 -23.58
N ILE A 91 -8.62 -1.33 -22.95
CA ILE A 91 -9.48 -0.30 -23.58
C ILE A 91 -8.71 0.40 -24.71
N ILE A 92 -7.45 0.77 -24.49
CA ILE A 92 -6.61 1.41 -25.51
C ILE A 92 -6.39 0.47 -26.70
N LYS A 93 -6.16 -0.83 -26.46
CA LYS A 93 -5.98 -1.82 -27.54
C LYS A 93 -7.25 -1.96 -28.39
N ARG A 94 -8.43 -2.01 -27.76
CA ARG A 94 -9.71 -2.08 -28.49
C ARG A 94 -9.98 -0.86 -29.36
N LYS A 95 -9.61 0.36 -28.93
CA LYS A 95 -9.80 1.59 -29.73
C LYS A 95 -8.90 1.67 -30.97
N LYS A 96 -7.82 0.89 -31.03
CA LYS A 96 -6.87 0.87 -32.16
C LYS A 96 -7.20 -0.20 -33.21
N THR A 97 -8.18 -1.07 -32.93
CA THR A 97 -8.63 -2.14 -33.84
C THR A 97 -9.93 -1.69 -34.48
#